data_AF-A0A2Y9E8R3-F1
#
_entry.id   AF-A0A2Y9E8R3-F1
#
_cell.length_a   1.000
_cell.length_b   1.000
_cell.length_c   1.000
_cell.angle_alpha   90.00
_cell.angle_beta   90.00
_cell.angle_gamma   90.00
#
_symmetry.space_group_name_H-M   'P 1'
#
loop_
_entity.id
_entity.type
_entity.pdbx_description
1 polymer ?
#
loop_
_entity_poly.entity_id
_entity_poly.type
_entity_poly.pdbx_seq_one_letter_code
_entity_poly.pdbx_strand_id
1 'polypeptide(L)'
;MLHLQTLGSVDWGDVDRRGEEMAWSALHLLSLLWAVAGTGTQIRSSCSVPSGQQPLVNSLQVLMESSVTSSALPNPSVLIAMNLAGAYNLEAQKLLTYQLMASDTNDLTIGQLALTIMALTSSCRDTGNDVLLLQNQMEKWAPSGSNAEASSFYGPGLAILALCQKNPETTLPIAARFAKSLLTNLSPFNTDTGAIATLALTCMYNKIPVGSDQGYRNLFGQVLKSIVENISMRIQDNGIIGNIYSTGLAMQALSVTPEQPNEEWDCKNTMDTILQEIEQGKFHNPMSIAQILPSLKGKTYLDVPHVICSSDQEVQPTLPNYPSPVPTSPSNITVIYTINNQLRGVELLFNVTIDVSVKTGSVLLVVLQEAQRKSPMFKFETTMTSWGLVVSSINDIAENVNHKTYWQFLSGQTPLNEGVADYIPFNQEHITANFTQY
;
A
#
# COMPACT_ATOMS: atom_id res chain seq x y z
N MET A 1 -27.25 -51.05 87.49
CA MET A 1 -26.07 -51.93 87.32
C MET A 1 -25.32 -51.40 86.10
N LEU A 2 -24.06 -51.05 86.29
CA LEU A 2 -23.16 -50.39 85.32
C LEU A 2 -22.93 -51.25 84.06
N HIS A 3 -22.80 -50.61 82.88
CA HIS A 3 -21.48 -50.30 82.33
C HIS A 3 -21.53 -49.27 81.19
N LEU A 4 -20.57 -48.34 81.27
CA LEU A 4 -20.23 -47.28 80.31
C LEU A 4 -19.14 -47.76 79.35
N GLN A 5 -19.20 -47.23 78.12
CA GLN A 5 -18.11 -46.73 77.24
C GLN A 5 -18.59 -46.77 75.76
N THR A 6 -18.30 -45.90 74.80
CA THR A 6 -18.03 -44.45 74.66
C THR A 6 -17.88 -44.19 73.15
N LEU A 7 -18.44 -43.06 72.66
CA LEU A 7 -17.98 -42.20 71.54
C LEU A 7 -18.00 -42.69 70.07
N GLY A 8 -18.59 -41.84 69.22
CA GLY A 8 -18.43 -41.83 67.76
C GLY A 8 -19.46 -40.92 67.09
N SER A 9 -19.20 -39.60 67.08
CA SER A 9 -19.94 -38.60 66.31
C SER A 9 -19.73 -38.82 64.80
N VAL A 10 -20.79 -38.75 63.99
CA VAL A 10 -20.68 -38.73 62.52
C VAL A 10 -21.28 -37.45 61.95
N ASP A 11 -20.45 -36.88 61.10
CA ASP A 11 -20.45 -35.62 60.37
C ASP A 11 -21.71 -35.34 59.53
N TRP A 12 -22.20 -34.09 59.60
CA TRP A 12 -23.06 -33.48 58.57
C TRP A 12 -22.17 -32.62 57.68
N GLY A 13 -21.58 -33.22 56.65
CA GLY A 13 -20.66 -32.48 55.78
C GLY A 13 -20.35 -33.22 54.49
N ASP A 14 -21.36 -33.45 53.62
CA ASP A 14 -21.05 -33.86 52.24
C ASP A 14 -22.16 -33.63 51.20
N VAL A 15 -22.92 -32.54 51.33
CA VAL A 15 -23.98 -32.18 50.33
C VAL A 15 -23.76 -30.80 49.68
N ASP A 16 -22.78 -30.01 50.11
CA ASP A 16 -22.59 -28.64 49.59
C ASP A 16 -21.44 -28.51 48.56
N ARG A 17 -20.52 -29.48 48.52
CA ARG A 17 -19.28 -29.35 47.73
C ARG A 17 -19.45 -29.62 46.23
N ARG A 18 -20.52 -30.35 45.84
CA ARG A 18 -20.81 -30.70 44.44
C ARG A 18 -21.58 -29.60 43.70
N GLY A 19 -22.27 -28.73 44.42
CA GLY A 19 -22.98 -27.57 43.87
C GLY A 19 -22.03 -26.41 43.53
N GLU A 20 -21.05 -26.15 44.40
CA GLU A 20 -20.03 -25.11 44.18
C GLU A 20 -19.08 -25.44 43.03
N GLU A 21 -18.64 -26.70 42.88
CA GLU A 21 -17.77 -27.09 41.77
C GLU A 21 -18.47 -27.02 40.39
N MET A 22 -19.77 -27.37 40.32
CA MET A 22 -20.56 -27.19 39.10
C MET A 22 -20.84 -25.72 38.78
N ALA A 23 -21.06 -24.89 39.80
CA ALA A 23 -21.23 -23.44 39.61
C ALA A 23 -19.94 -22.76 39.15
N TRP A 24 -18.77 -23.14 39.69
CA TRP A 24 -17.47 -22.65 39.25
C TRP A 24 -17.13 -23.09 37.82
N SER A 25 -17.45 -24.34 37.48
CA SER A 25 -17.27 -24.87 36.12
C SER A 25 -18.19 -24.17 35.11
N ALA A 26 -19.43 -23.86 35.48
CA ALA A 26 -20.37 -23.11 34.66
C ALA A 26 -19.97 -21.63 34.49
N LEU A 27 -19.45 -20.99 35.55
CA LEU A 27 -18.88 -19.63 35.49
C LEU A 27 -17.62 -19.57 34.62
N HIS A 28 -16.75 -20.59 34.70
CA HIS A 28 -15.58 -20.70 33.83
C HIS A 28 -16.00 -20.93 32.37
N LEU A 29 -16.96 -21.81 32.10
CA LEU A 29 -17.51 -22.00 30.75
C LEU A 29 -18.21 -20.74 30.21
N LEU A 30 -18.95 -20.00 31.03
CA LEU A 30 -19.52 -18.70 30.64
C LEU A 30 -18.43 -17.64 30.39
N SER A 31 -17.36 -17.61 31.18
CA SER A 31 -16.24 -16.69 30.97
C SER A 31 -15.42 -17.04 29.71
N LEU A 32 -15.31 -18.32 29.39
CA LEU A 32 -14.73 -18.81 28.13
C LEU A 32 -15.64 -18.47 26.94
N LEU A 33 -16.96 -18.65 27.06
CA LEU A 33 -17.94 -18.26 26.03
C LEU A 33 -17.98 -16.74 25.81
N TRP A 34 -17.79 -15.93 26.86
CA TRP A 34 -17.65 -14.47 26.74
C TRP A 34 -16.29 -14.04 26.17
N ALA A 35 -15.22 -14.82 26.40
CA ALA A 35 -13.91 -14.59 25.78
C ALA A 35 -13.92 -14.91 24.26
N VAL A 36 -14.79 -15.81 23.78
CA VAL A 36 -14.97 -16.06 22.33
C VAL A 36 -15.97 -15.07 21.70
N ALA A 37 -16.85 -14.45 22.49
CA ALA A 37 -17.81 -13.43 22.01
C ALA A 37 -17.26 -11.98 22.01
N GLY A 38 -16.04 -11.78 22.49
CA GLY A 38 -15.35 -10.49 22.54
C GLY A 38 -14.56 -10.11 21.28
N THR A 39 -14.65 -10.90 20.20
CA THR A 39 -14.23 -10.42 18.88
C THR A 39 -15.38 -9.58 18.34
N GLY A 40 -15.31 -8.27 18.56
CA GLY A 40 -16.11 -7.34 17.78
C GLY A 40 -15.85 -7.66 16.31
N THR A 41 -16.81 -8.31 15.66
CA THR A 41 -16.84 -8.43 14.21
C THR A 41 -17.01 -7.01 13.70
N GLN A 42 -15.88 -6.30 13.52
CA GLN A 42 -15.87 -5.10 12.69
C GLN A 42 -16.53 -5.51 11.38
N ILE A 43 -17.69 -4.93 11.10
CA ILE A 43 -18.41 -5.14 9.86
C ILE A 43 -17.49 -4.56 8.78
N ARG A 44 -16.72 -5.43 8.14
CA ARG A 44 -15.90 -5.07 6.99
C ARG A 44 -16.87 -4.64 5.91
N SER A 45 -16.86 -3.36 5.53
CA SER A 45 -17.49 -2.92 4.29
C SER A 45 -16.75 -3.65 3.16
N SER A 46 -17.33 -4.77 2.73
CA SER A 46 -16.68 -5.69 1.82
C SER A 46 -17.57 -5.90 0.62
N CYS A 47 -16.98 -5.61 -0.54
CA CYS A 47 -17.47 -6.01 -1.84
C CYS A 47 -16.49 -7.05 -2.38
N SER A 48 -17.02 -8.05 -3.08
CA SER A 48 -16.23 -9.11 -3.68
C SER A 48 -16.32 -9.01 -5.19
N VAL A 49 -15.24 -9.34 -5.87
CA VAL A 49 -15.21 -9.45 -7.33
C VAL A 49 -16.25 -10.50 -7.76
N PRO A 50 -17.20 -10.17 -8.66
CA PRO A 50 -18.18 -11.11 -9.17
C PRO A 50 -17.51 -12.36 -9.76
N SER A 51 -18.07 -13.55 -9.52
CA SER A 51 -17.46 -14.81 -9.97
C SER A 51 -17.16 -14.86 -11.48
N GLY A 52 -18.01 -14.21 -12.30
CA GLY A 52 -17.80 -14.11 -13.75
C GLY A 52 -16.60 -13.25 -14.17
N GLN A 53 -16.10 -12.38 -13.29
CA GLN A 53 -14.96 -11.48 -13.54
C GLN A 53 -13.67 -11.95 -12.85
N GLN A 54 -13.69 -13.06 -12.12
CA GLN A 54 -12.48 -13.67 -11.54
C GLN A 54 -11.38 -13.97 -12.57
N PRO A 55 -11.68 -14.42 -13.81
CA PRO A 55 -10.65 -14.62 -14.84
C PRO A 55 -9.85 -13.35 -15.16
N LEU A 56 -10.47 -12.17 -15.07
CA LEU A 56 -9.80 -10.88 -15.28
C LEU A 56 -8.75 -10.61 -14.20
N VAL A 57 -9.14 -10.80 -12.93
CA VAL A 57 -8.24 -10.63 -11.77
C VAL A 57 -7.11 -11.65 -11.79
N ASN A 58 -7.41 -12.90 -12.17
CA ASN A 58 -6.39 -13.93 -12.31
C ASN A 58 -5.38 -13.60 -13.42
N SER A 59 -5.83 -13.02 -14.53
CA SER A 59 -4.96 -12.58 -15.62
C SER A 59 -4.03 -11.44 -15.18
N LEU A 60 -4.55 -10.48 -14.41
CA LEU A 60 -3.74 -9.42 -13.80
C LEU A 60 -2.67 -9.98 -12.87
N GLN A 61 -3.04 -10.94 -12.02
CA GLN A 61 -2.09 -11.57 -11.11
C GLN A 61 -0.96 -12.24 -11.89
N VAL A 62 -1.27 -13.05 -12.90
CA VAL A 62 -0.25 -13.69 -13.76
C VAL A 62 0.65 -12.65 -14.44
N LEU A 63 0.08 -11.55 -14.94
CA LEU A 63 0.84 -10.46 -15.55
C LEU A 63 1.86 -9.86 -14.55
N MET A 64 1.42 -9.56 -13.33
CA MET A 64 2.29 -9.05 -12.27
C MET A 64 3.37 -10.06 -11.88
N GLU A 65 3.03 -11.32 -11.67
CA GLU A 65 4.00 -12.35 -11.28
C GLU A 65 5.04 -12.60 -12.40
N SER A 66 4.64 -12.45 -13.67
CA SER A 66 5.54 -12.59 -14.83
C SER A 66 6.58 -11.48 -14.95
N SER A 67 6.39 -10.34 -14.26
CA SER A 67 7.38 -9.26 -14.27
C SER A 67 8.62 -9.58 -13.42
N VAL A 68 8.56 -10.63 -12.61
CA VAL A 68 9.66 -11.05 -11.74
C VAL A 68 10.68 -11.84 -12.55
N THR A 69 11.86 -11.25 -12.74
CA THR A 69 12.98 -11.86 -13.46
C THR A 69 14.29 -11.60 -12.72
N SER A 70 15.36 -12.33 -13.06
CA SER A 70 16.66 -12.16 -12.42
C SER A 70 17.29 -10.77 -12.64
N SER A 71 16.93 -10.09 -13.75
CA SER A 71 17.38 -8.74 -14.09
C SER A 71 16.43 -7.63 -13.66
N ALA A 72 15.21 -7.96 -13.23
CA ALA A 72 14.26 -6.96 -12.76
C ALA A 72 14.69 -6.40 -11.40
N LEU A 73 14.35 -5.13 -11.15
CA LEU A 73 14.51 -4.53 -9.82
C LEU A 73 13.59 -5.28 -8.83
N PRO A 74 14.10 -5.80 -7.70
CA PRO A 74 13.27 -6.49 -6.71
C PRO A 74 12.19 -5.55 -6.16
N ASN A 75 10.93 -5.95 -6.27
CA ASN A 75 9.78 -5.15 -5.82
C ASN A 75 9.05 -5.85 -4.65
N PRO A 76 9.23 -5.37 -3.40
CA PRO A 76 8.56 -5.96 -2.24
C PRO A 76 7.03 -5.94 -2.32
N SER A 77 6.44 -4.91 -2.93
CA SER A 77 4.98 -4.79 -3.06
C SER A 77 4.39 -5.91 -3.92
N VAL A 78 5.11 -6.32 -4.98
CA VAL A 78 4.72 -7.46 -5.83
C VAL A 78 4.73 -8.75 -5.01
N LEU A 79 5.75 -8.97 -4.17
CA LEU A 79 5.82 -10.15 -3.31
C LEU A 79 4.69 -10.18 -2.29
N ILE A 80 4.40 -9.04 -1.63
CA ILE A 80 3.26 -8.91 -0.71
C ILE A 80 1.96 -9.26 -1.42
N ALA A 81 1.74 -8.70 -2.62
CA ALA A 81 0.50 -8.88 -3.36
C ALA A 81 0.29 -10.34 -3.79
N MET A 82 1.29 -11.00 -4.38
CA MET A 82 1.17 -12.43 -4.76
C MET A 82 0.99 -13.34 -3.53
N ASN A 83 1.64 -13.03 -2.41
CA ASN A 83 1.51 -13.82 -1.19
C ASN A 83 0.13 -13.66 -0.53
N LEU A 84 -0.44 -12.45 -0.54
CA LEU A 84 -1.80 -12.21 -0.06
C LEU A 84 -2.86 -12.84 -0.98
N ALA A 85 -2.61 -12.86 -2.29
CA ALA A 85 -3.52 -13.41 -3.29
C ALA A 85 -3.46 -14.93 -3.40
N GLY A 86 -2.34 -15.56 -3.01
CA GLY A 86 -2.01 -16.95 -3.31
C GLY A 86 -1.24 -17.04 -4.63
N ALA A 87 0.08 -17.22 -4.57
CA ALA A 87 0.95 -17.10 -5.75
C ALA A 87 0.74 -18.24 -6.75
N TYR A 88 0.62 -17.92 -8.05
CA TYR A 88 0.56 -18.93 -9.11
C TYR A 88 1.96 -19.40 -9.52
N ASN A 89 2.90 -18.47 -9.63
CA ASN A 89 4.27 -18.72 -10.05
C ASN A 89 5.21 -18.83 -8.84
N LEU A 90 5.35 -20.04 -8.32
CA LEU A 90 6.22 -20.34 -7.17
C LEU A 90 7.70 -20.10 -7.46
N GLU A 91 8.14 -20.18 -8.73
CA GLU A 91 9.52 -19.88 -9.11
C GLU A 91 9.80 -18.38 -8.99
N ALA A 92 8.89 -17.54 -9.49
CA ALA A 92 8.94 -16.09 -9.33
C ALA A 92 8.89 -15.68 -7.85
N GLN A 93 7.94 -16.25 -7.09
CA GLN A 93 7.81 -15.99 -5.65
C GLN A 93 9.12 -16.32 -4.90
N LYS A 94 9.71 -17.49 -5.19
CA LYS A 94 10.98 -17.92 -4.60
C LYS A 94 12.14 -17.02 -5.01
N LEU A 95 12.26 -16.68 -6.30
CA LEU A 95 13.28 -15.78 -6.81
C LEU A 95 13.23 -14.41 -6.13
N LEU A 96 12.06 -13.79 -6.11
CA LEU A 96 11.86 -12.46 -5.51
C LEU A 96 12.11 -12.49 -4.00
N THR A 97 11.67 -13.54 -3.31
CA THR A 97 11.97 -13.72 -1.88
C THR A 97 13.48 -13.73 -1.63
N TYR A 98 14.27 -14.47 -2.42
CA TYR A 98 15.72 -14.50 -2.24
C TYR A 98 16.41 -13.19 -2.62
N GLN A 99 15.94 -12.51 -3.67
CA GLN A 99 16.48 -11.20 -4.03
C GLN A 99 16.29 -10.18 -2.89
N LEU A 100 15.13 -10.18 -2.24
CA LEU A 100 14.86 -9.30 -1.09
C LEU A 100 15.68 -9.69 0.14
N MET A 101 15.85 -10.99 0.42
CA MET A 101 16.73 -11.46 1.51
C MET A 101 18.20 -11.07 1.30
N ALA A 102 18.63 -10.96 0.04
CA ALA A 102 20.00 -10.59 -0.31
C ALA A 102 20.20 -9.08 -0.46
N SER A 103 19.16 -8.26 -0.29
CA SER A 103 19.26 -6.80 -0.43
C SER A 103 20.08 -6.19 0.71
N ASP A 104 20.89 -5.18 0.38
CA ASP A 104 21.57 -4.38 1.42
C ASP A 104 20.57 -3.43 2.05
N THR A 105 20.16 -3.74 3.28
CA THR A 105 19.12 -2.99 3.98
C THR A 105 19.58 -1.63 4.47
N ASN A 106 20.89 -1.33 4.44
CA ASN A 106 21.41 -0.01 4.80
C ASN A 106 21.11 1.06 3.73
N ASP A 107 20.97 0.65 2.47
CA ASP A 107 20.69 1.56 1.35
C ASP A 107 19.18 1.80 1.15
N LEU A 108 18.33 1.08 1.89
CA LEU A 108 16.89 1.20 1.79
C LEU A 108 16.38 2.41 2.58
N THR A 109 15.49 3.18 1.95
CA THR A 109 14.68 4.18 2.65
C THR A 109 13.77 3.52 3.69
N ILE A 110 13.29 4.30 4.67
CA ILE A 110 12.32 3.84 5.70
C ILE A 110 11.14 3.08 5.08
N GLY A 111 10.55 3.61 4.00
CA GLY A 111 9.42 2.97 3.32
C GLY A 111 9.80 1.68 2.60
N GLN A 112 10.96 1.64 1.93
CA GLN A 112 11.44 0.43 1.27
C GLN A 112 11.77 -0.67 2.27
N LEU A 113 12.45 -0.34 3.37
CA LEU A 113 12.77 -1.29 4.44
C LEU A 113 11.48 -1.86 5.06
N ALA A 114 10.47 -1.02 5.32
CA ALA A 114 9.18 -1.46 5.82
C ALA A 114 8.45 -2.42 4.86
N LEU A 115 8.45 -2.10 3.56
CA LEU A 115 7.88 -2.99 2.55
C LEU A 115 8.65 -4.30 2.44
N THR A 116 9.99 -4.28 2.50
CA THR A 116 10.82 -5.49 2.53
C THR A 116 10.51 -6.37 3.74
N ILE A 117 10.36 -5.79 4.94
CA ILE A 117 9.97 -6.54 6.15
C ILE A 117 8.60 -7.19 5.97
N MET A 118 7.60 -6.46 5.47
CA MET A 118 6.26 -7.03 5.22
C MET A 118 6.30 -8.12 4.16
N ALA A 119 7.05 -7.93 3.07
CA ALA A 119 7.23 -8.91 2.01
C ALA A 119 7.86 -10.21 2.53
N LEU A 120 8.96 -10.12 3.25
CA LEU A 120 9.63 -11.27 3.87
C LEU A 120 8.76 -11.96 4.92
N THR A 121 7.99 -11.18 5.70
CA THR A 121 7.01 -11.71 6.65
C THR A 121 5.94 -12.53 5.93
N SER A 122 5.40 -12.04 4.81
CA SER A 122 4.42 -12.77 4.02
C SER A 122 4.99 -14.04 3.35
N SER A 123 6.31 -14.14 3.22
CA SER A 123 7.03 -15.34 2.77
C SER A 123 7.53 -16.22 3.94
N CYS A 124 7.06 -15.96 5.17
CA CYS A 124 7.49 -16.65 6.39
C CYS A 124 9.01 -16.68 6.60
N ARG A 125 9.69 -15.60 6.22
CA ARG A 125 11.12 -15.39 6.46
C ARG A 125 11.33 -14.53 7.71
N ASP A 126 12.43 -14.80 8.40
CA ASP A 126 12.84 -14.01 9.55
C ASP A 126 13.33 -12.62 9.09
N THR A 127 12.96 -11.60 9.85
CA THR A 127 13.23 -10.18 9.58
C THR A 127 13.84 -9.48 10.80
N GLY A 128 14.31 -10.23 11.81
CA GLY A 128 14.68 -9.68 13.12
C GLY A 128 15.62 -8.47 13.06
N ASN A 129 16.72 -8.57 12.30
CA ASN A 129 17.70 -7.47 12.16
C ASN A 129 17.10 -6.24 11.46
N ASP A 130 16.31 -6.46 10.41
CA ASP A 130 15.69 -5.38 9.63
C ASP A 130 14.65 -4.62 10.45
N VAL A 131 13.89 -5.33 11.29
CA VAL A 131 12.92 -4.75 12.22
C VAL A 131 13.63 -3.86 13.25
N LEU A 132 14.77 -4.29 13.79
CA LEU A 132 15.57 -3.48 14.70
C LEU A 132 16.15 -2.23 14.01
N LEU A 133 16.63 -2.38 12.77
CA LEU A 133 17.10 -1.24 11.97
C LEU A 133 15.97 -0.23 11.73
N LEU A 134 14.80 -0.69 11.31
CA LEU A 134 13.63 0.16 11.05
C LEU A 134 13.16 0.86 12.33
N GLN A 135 13.11 0.15 13.45
CA GLN A 135 12.78 0.71 14.76
C GLN A 135 13.75 1.86 15.10
N ASN A 136 15.06 1.63 15.00
CA ASN A 136 16.08 2.65 15.27
C ASN A 136 15.97 3.88 14.35
N GLN A 137 15.65 3.67 13.07
CA GLN A 137 15.40 4.77 12.13
C GLN A 137 14.16 5.57 12.52
N MET A 138 13.07 4.87 12.87
CA MET A 138 11.79 5.49 13.22
C MET A 138 11.78 6.17 14.59
N GLU A 139 12.63 5.77 15.53
CA GLU A 139 12.86 6.49 16.78
C GLU A 139 13.47 7.88 16.53
N LYS A 140 14.40 7.96 15.57
CA LYS A 140 15.07 9.20 15.15
C LYS A 140 14.25 10.03 14.16
N TRP A 141 13.25 9.43 13.52
CA TRP A 141 12.40 10.11 12.55
C TRP A 141 11.63 11.27 13.19
N ALA A 142 11.59 12.39 12.46
CA ALA A 142 10.75 13.55 12.75
C ALA A 142 10.21 14.12 11.43
N PRO A 143 8.97 14.65 11.41
CA PRO A 143 8.43 15.34 10.24
C PRO A 143 9.21 16.64 9.98
N SER A 144 9.29 17.09 8.73
CA SER A 144 9.97 18.33 8.35
C SER A 144 9.21 19.62 8.74
N GLY A 145 8.20 19.52 9.61
CA GLY A 145 7.33 20.63 10.03
C GLY A 145 5.87 20.42 9.63
N SER A 146 4.98 21.35 10.03
CA SER A 146 3.54 21.29 9.76
C SER A 146 3.19 21.47 8.28
N ASN A 147 4.10 22.07 7.49
CA ASN A 147 3.92 22.34 6.07
C ASN A 147 4.69 21.34 5.19
N ALA A 148 5.18 20.24 5.76
CA ALA A 148 5.78 19.17 4.97
C ALA A 148 4.70 18.54 4.08
N GLU A 149 5.01 18.27 2.81
CA GLU A 149 4.05 17.62 1.90
C GLU A 149 3.45 16.35 2.50
N ALA A 150 2.16 16.14 2.24
CA ALA A 150 1.43 15.00 2.78
C ALA A 150 2.12 13.67 2.42
N SER A 151 2.65 13.55 1.21
CA SER A 151 3.38 12.37 0.73
C SER A 151 4.60 11.99 1.58
N SER A 152 5.18 12.92 2.34
CA SER A 152 6.31 12.64 3.25
C SER A 152 5.93 11.69 4.40
N PHE A 153 4.64 11.51 4.68
CA PHE A 153 4.13 10.58 5.68
C PHE A 153 3.90 9.16 5.14
N TYR A 154 3.98 8.93 3.82
CA TYR A 154 3.72 7.61 3.22
C TYR A 154 4.73 6.55 3.70
N GLY A 155 6.03 6.83 3.58
CA GLY A 155 7.10 5.94 4.05
C GLY A 155 7.04 5.66 5.56
N PRO A 156 6.96 6.69 6.42
CA PRO A 156 6.76 6.51 7.86
C PRO A 156 5.48 5.74 8.23
N GLY A 157 4.39 5.91 7.47
CA GLY A 157 3.16 5.13 7.63
C GLY A 157 3.37 3.64 7.37
N LEU A 158 4.08 3.29 6.28
CA LEU A 158 4.48 1.91 6.01
C LEU A 158 5.33 1.33 7.14
N ALA A 159 6.26 2.13 7.69
CA ALA A 159 7.12 1.70 8.77
C ALA A 159 6.34 1.40 10.06
N ILE A 160 5.39 2.25 10.44
CA ILE A 160 4.52 2.01 11.60
C ILE A 160 3.68 0.76 11.39
N LEU A 161 3.15 0.55 10.19
CA LEU A 161 2.41 -0.67 9.86
C LEU A 161 3.27 -1.92 10.05
N ALA A 162 4.48 -1.95 9.47
CA ALA A 162 5.40 -3.07 9.59
C ALA A 162 5.84 -3.33 11.05
N LEU A 163 6.16 -2.27 11.79
CA LEU A 163 6.57 -2.37 13.20
C LEU A 163 5.40 -2.82 14.09
N CYS A 164 4.19 -2.30 13.88
CA CYS A 164 2.98 -2.71 14.61
C CYS A 164 2.66 -4.20 14.44
N GLN A 165 2.93 -4.75 13.26
CA GLN A 165 2.72 -6.17 12.99
C GLN A 165 3.69 -7.06 13.78
N LYS A 166 4.88 -6.56 14.13
CA LYS A 166 5.91 -7.29 14.87
C LYS A 166 5.86 -7.04 16.37
N ASN A 167 5.94 -5.77 16.78
CA ASN A 167 6.07 -5.34 18.18
C ASN A 167 5.21 -4.09 18.45
N PRO A 168 3.89 -4.23 18.64
CA PRO A 168 2.99 -3.08 18.81
C PRO A 168 3.31 -2.24 20.05
N GLU A 169 3.77 -2.86 21.15
CA GLU A 169 4.10 -2.16 22.39
C GLU A 169 5.26 -1.17 22.21
N THR A 170 6.36 -1.61 21.61
CA THR A 170 7.53 -0.73 21.34
C THR A 170 7.25 0.31 20.25
N THR A 171 6.27 0.04 19.39
CA THR A 171 5.85 0.95 18.32
C THR A 171 4.94 2.08 18.83
N LEU A 172 4.27 1.89 19.97
CA LEU A 172 3.24 2.78 20.49
C LEU A 172 3.68 4.25 20.63
N PRO A 173 4.86 4.58 21.20
CA PRO A 173 5.31 5.97 21.28
C PRO A 173 5.58 6.61 19.91
N ILE A 174 6.14 5.84 18.98
CA ILE A 174 6.43 6.29 17.60
C ILE A 174 5.13 6.58 16.87
N ALA A 175 4.16 5.67 16.95
CA ALA A 175 2.85 5.81 16.34
C ALA A 175 2.10 7.03 16.88
N ALA A 176 2.16 7.31 18.19
CA ALA A 176 1.54 8.51 18.75
C ALA A 176 2.21 9.81 18.27
N ARG A 177 3.54 9.85 18.14
CA ARG A 177 4.24 10.99 17.56
C ARG A 177 3.84 11.21 16.09
N PHE A 178 3.76 10.13 15.31
CA PHE A 178 3.29 10.18 13.93
C PHE A 178 1.85 10.68 13.83
N ALA A 179 0.93 10.12 14.62
CA ALA A 179 -0.48 10.52 14.62
C ALA A 179 -0.67 12.01 14.96
N LYS A 180 0.05 12.51 15.99
CA LYS A 180 0.04 13.94 16.34
C LYS A 180 0.56 14.82 15.20
N SER A 181 1.63 14.38 14.53
CA SER A 181 2.24 15.12 13.42
C SER A 181 1.35 15.17 12.18
N LEU A 182 0.62 14.07 11.92
CA LEU A 182 -0.33 13.99 10.82
C LEU A 182 -1.55 14.87 11.07
N LEU A 183 -2.04 14.94 12.32
CA LEU A 183 -3.17 15.78 12.71
C LEU A 183 -2.88 17.30 12.57
N THR A 184 -1.64 17.71 12.77
CA THR A 184 -1.22 19.12 12.66
C THR A 184 -0.64 19.48 11.30
N ASN A 185 -0.60 18.54 10.36
CA ASN A 185 -0.16 18.80 9.00
C ASN A 185 -1.19 19.65 8.25
N LEU A 186 -0.72 20.67 7.55
CA LEU A 186 -1.56 21.64 6.84
C LEU A 186 -1.51 21.46 5.33
N SER A 187 -0.70 20.51 4.83
CA SER A 187 -0.54 20.30 3.40
C SER A 187 -1.77 19.65 2.77
N PRO A 188 -2.00 19.86 1.46
CA PRO A 188 -3.10 19.22 0.76
C PRO A 188 -3.08 17.70 0.94
N PHE A 189 -4.24 17.13 1.28
CA PHE A 189 -4.35 15.71 1.56
C PHE A 189 -4.06 14.85 0.32
N ASN A 190 -3.23 13.82 0.50
CA ASN A 190 -2.88 12.82 -0.49
C ASN A 190 -3.53 11.46 -0.14
N THR A 191 -4.29 10.90 -1.07
CA THR A 191 -5.11 9.68 -0.86
C THR A 191 -4.25 8.46 -0.52
N ASP A 192 -3.15 8.23 -1.23
CA ASP A 192 -2.24 7.09 -0.98
C ASP A 192 -1.66 7.12 0.44
N THR A 193 -1.23 8.31 0.87
CA THR A 193 -0.69 8.54 2.22
C THR A 193 -1.77 8.32 3.26
N GLY A 194 -2.95 8.90 3.07
CA GLY A 194 -4.08 8.71 3.98
C GLY A 194 -4.46 7.24 4.12
N ALA A 195 -4.46 6.49 3.02
CA ALA A 195 -4.75 5.07 3.02
C ALA A 195 -3.73 4.26 3.84
N ILE A 196 -2.43 4.45 3.59
CA ILE A 196 -1.37 3.79 4.36
C ILE A 196 -1.41 4.20 5.84
N ALA A 197 -1.62 5.48 6.14
CA ALA A 197 -1.75 5.97 7.51
C ALA A 197 -2.95 5.33 8.22
N THR A 198 -4.07 5.15 7.52
CA THR A 198 -5.25 4.45 8.05
C THR A 198 -4.92 3.00 8.38
N LEU A 199 -4.24 2.27 7.51
CA LEU A 199 -3.80 0.89 7.77
C LEU A 199 -2.89 0.81 9.00
N ALA A 200 -1.88 1.68 9.06
CA ALA A 200 -0.92 1.74 10.16
C ALA A 200 -1.59 2.04 11.51
N LEU A 201 -2.44 3.07 11.55
CA LEU A 201 -3.12 3.48 12.78
C LEU A 201 -4.24 2.53 13.18
N THR A 202 -4.88 1.84 12.23
CA THR A 202 -5.83 0.77 12.52
C THR A 202 -5.12 -0.41 13.19
N CYS A 203 -3.94 -0.81 12.70
CA CYS A 203 -3.12 -1.82 13.36
C CYS A 203 -2.84 -1.44 14.82
N MET A 204 -2.39 -0.21 15.04
CA MET A 204 -2.04 0.29 16.38
C MET A 204 -3.27 0.40 17.28
N TYR A 205 -4.39 0.92 16.78
CA TYR A 205 -5.66 1.04 17.50
C TYR A 205 -6.14 -0.31 18.05
N ASN A 206 -6.00 -1.37 17.26
CA ASN A 206 -6.42 -2.71 17.63
C ASN A 206 -5.43 -3.45 18.54
N LYS A 207 -4.20 -2.95 18.69
CA LYS A 207 -3.11 -3.62 19.44
C LYS A 207 -2.57 -2.78 20.60
N ILE A 208 -3.37 -1.86 21.13
CA ILE A 208 -3.00 -1.10 22.33
C ILE A 208 -2.85 -2.07 23.52
N PRO A 209 -1.69 -2.13 24.20
CA PRO A 209 -1.49 -3.03 25.34
C PRO A 209 -2.44 -2.72 26.49
N VAL A 210 -2.94 -3.77 27.15
CA VAL A 210 -3.81 -3.64 28.33
C VAL A 210 -3.09 -2.85 29.42
N GLY A 211 -3.78 -1.85 30.00
CA GLY A 211 -3.21 -0.96 31.01
C GLY A 211 -2.51 0.29 30.46
N SER A 212 -2.39 0.42 29.14
CA SER A 212 -1.93 1.67 28.51
C SER A 212 -2.93 2.81 28.70
N ASP A 213 -2.45 4.05 28.61
CA ASP A 213 -3.27 5.25 28.69
C ASP A 213 -4.37 5.25 27.61
N GLN A 214 -5.63 5.46 28.03
CA GLN A 214 -6.79 5.59 27.13
C GLN A 214 -6.60 6.71 26.09
N GLY A 215 -5.75 7.69 26.39
CA GLY A 215 -5.33 8.75 25.47
C GLY A 215 -4.77 8.24 24.14
N TYR A 216 -4.12 7.07 24.09
CA TYR A 216 -3.65 6.50 22.82
C TYR A 216 -4.82 6.11 21.90
N ARG A 217 -5.84 5.44 22.46
CA ARG A 217 -7.01 5.01 21.69
C ARG A 217 -7.80 6.21 21.16
N ASN A 218 -7.97 7.23 22.00
CA ASN A 218 -8.65 8.47 21.61
C ASN A 218 -7.87 9.22 20.52
N LEU A 219 -6.55 9.32 20.65
CA LEU A 219 -5.68 9.96 19.65
C LEU A 219 -5.78 9.24 18.30
N PHE A 220 -5.62 7.91 18.27
CA PHE A 220 -5.68 7.16 17.03
C PHE A 220 -7.08 7.20 16.40
N GLY A 221 -8.14 7.06 17.20
CA GLY A 221 -9.52 7.20 16.71
C GLY A 221 -9.80 8.58 16.10
N GLN A 222 -9.37 9.66 16.77
CA GLN A 222 -9.53 11.01 16.23
C GLN A 222 -8.84 11.19 14.87
N VAL A 223 -7.61 10.70 14.75
CA VAL A 223 -6.84 10.80 13.49
C VAL A 223 -7.45 9.93 12.40
N LEU A 224 -7.86 8.70 12.73
CA LEU A 224 -8.54 7.79 11.80
C LEU A 224 -9.83 8.42 11.25
N LYS A 225 -10.67 9.00 12.12
CA LYS A 225 -11.90 9.70 11.71
C LYS A 225 -11.60 10.82 10.72
N SER A 226 -10.62 11.68 11.02
CA SER A 226 -10.21 12.79 10.14
C SER A 226 -9.70 12.31 8.78
N ILE A 227 -8.84 11.28 8.77
CA ILE A 227 -8.29 10.74 7.51
C ILE A 227 -9.40 10.11 6.67
N VAL A 228 -10.26 9.30 7.27
CA VAL A 228 -11.31 8.57 6.56
C VAL A 228 -12.36 9.53 5.99
N GLU A 229 -12.67 10.62 6.68
CA GLU A 229 -13.47 11.71 6.11
C GLU A 229 -12.79 12.35 4.89
N ASN A 230 -11.48 12.59 4.95
CA ASN A 230 -10.72 13.12 3.82
C ASN A 230 -10.63 12.16 2.62
N ILE A 231 -10.56 10.84 2.87
CA ILE A 231 -10.64 9.81 1.82
C ILE A 231 -12.04 9.81 1.22
N SER A 232 -13.09 9.85 2.06
CA SER A 232 -14.48 9.84 1.63
C SER A 232 -14.83 11.02 0.73
N MET A 233 -14.38 12.23 1.06
CA MET A 233 -14.57 13.43 0.23
C MET A 233 -13.88 13.35 -1.15
N ARG A 234 -13.05 12.33 -1.39
CA ARG A 234 -12.34 12.11 -2.67
C ARG A 234 -12.90 10.91 -3.43
N ILE A 235 -13.99 10.32 -2.96
CA ILE A 235 -14.78 9.37 -3.74
C ILE A 235 -15.49 10.18 -4.84
N GLN A 236 -15.16 9.91 -6.09
CA GLN A 236 -15.80 10.49 -7.25
C GLN A 236 -17.14 9.78 -7.50
N ASP A 237 -18.05 10.40 -8.28
CA ASP A 237 -19.37 9.84 -8.59
C ASP A 237 -19.30 8.44 -9.24
N ASN A 238 -18.24 8.16 -9.99
CA ASN A 238 -17.98 6.87 -10.60
C ASN A 238 -17.31 5.85 -9.65
N GLY A 239 -17.11 6.18 -8.38
CA GLY A 239 -16.51 5.29 -7.38
C GLY A 239 -14.98 5.29 -7.33
N ILE A 240 -14.27 6.03 -8.18
CA ILE A 240 -12.81 6.22 -8.05
C ILE A 240 -12.51 6.99 -6.77
N ILE A 241 -11.48 6.59 -6.01
CA ILE A 241 -11.09 7.26 -4.77
C ILE A 241 -9.74 7.95 -4.96
N GLY A 242 -9.76 9.29 -5.07
CA GLY A 242 -8.61 10.06 -5.53
C GLY A 242 -8.42 9.91 -7.04
N ASN A 243 -7.55 9.00 -7.47
CA ASN A 243 -7.38 8.59 -8.87
C ASN A 243 -7.37 7.05 -8.99
N ILE A 244 -7.31 6.53 -10.23
CA ILE A 244 -7.34 5.09 -10.50
C ILE A 244 -6.25 4.29 -9.77
N TYR A 245 -5.04 4.86 -9.60
CA TYR A 245 -3.90 4.19 -8.99
C TYR A 245 -3.91 4.27 -7.46
N SER A 246 -4.49 5.33 -6.87
CA SER A 246 -4.66 5.44 -5.42
C SER A 246 -5.85 4.65 -4.87
N THR A 247 -6.80 4.30 -5.74
CA THR A 247 -8.06 3.64 -5.35
C THR A 247 -7.80 2.32 -4.64
N GLY A 248 -6.82 1.52 -5.09
CA GLY A 248 -6.55 0.22 -4.49
C GLY A 248 -6.16 0.27 -3.01
N LEU A 249 -5.29 1.21 -2.64
CA LEU A 249 -4.94 1.44 -1.24
C LEU A 249 -6.12 2.02 -0.44
N ALA A 250 -6.87 2.95 -1.03
CA ALA A 250 -8.04 3.54 -0.38
C ALA A 250 -9.13 2.51 -0.06
N MET A 251 -9.37 1.54 -0.95
CA MET A 251 -10.25 0.41 -0.69
C MET A 251 -9.80 -0.41 0.53
N GLN A 252 -8.48 -0.68 0.65
CA GLN A 252 -7.96 -1.37 1.83
C GLN A 252 -8.27 -0.58 3.11
N ALA A 253 -7.99 0.73 3.10
CA ALA A 253 -8.20 1.61 4.24
C ALA A 253 -9.67 1.70 4.68
N LEU A 254 -10.59 1.97 3.75
CA LEU A 254 -12.02 2.07 4.05
C LEU A 254 -12.64 0.75 4.50
N SER A 255 -12.08 -0.38 4.06
CA SER A 255 -12.59 -1.69 4.47
C SER A 255 -12.22 -2.08 5.91
N VAL A 256 -11.22 -1.45 6.54
CA VAL A 256 -10.70 -1.88 7.86
C VAL A 256 -10.80 -0.84 8.97
N THR A 257 -11.04 0.42 8.62
CA THR A 257 -11.10 1.50 9.62
C THR A 257 -12.16 1.23 10.70
N PRO A 258 -11.84 1.41 11.99
CA PRO A 258 -12.84 1.36 13.07
C PRO A 258 -13.76 2.59 13.07
N GLU A 259 -13.33 3.69 12.46
CA GLU A 259 -14.07 4.94 12.36
C GLU A 259 -14.73 5.04 10.99
N GLN A 260 -16.06 5.18 10.96
CA GLN A 260 -16.81 5.27 9.70
C GLN A 260 -16.87 6.72 9.19
N PRO A 261 -16.77 6.95 7.87
CA PRO A 261 -17.02 8.26 7.27
C PRO A 261 -18.49 8.67 7.45
N ASN A 262 -18.78 9.96 7.26
CA ASN A 262 -20.17 10.46 7.36
C ASN A 262 -21.00 10.05 6.14
N GLU A 263 -20.38 10.03 4.96
CA GLU A 263 -20.98 9.51 3.74
C GLU A 263 -20.62 8.04 3.61
N GLU A 264 -21.63 7.20 3.34
CA GLU A 264 -21.42 5.77 3.15
C GLU A 264 -20.69 5.51 1.83
N TRP A 265 -19.63 4.70 1.89
CA TRP A 265 -18.87 4.31 0.71
C TRP A 265 -19.56 3.16 -0.03
N ASP A 266 -19.98 3.41 -1.27
CA ASP A 266 -20.44 2.36 -2.19
C ASP A 266 -19.25 1.56 -2.74
N CYS A 267 -18.83 0.55 -1.97
CA CYS A 267 -17.77 -0.38 -2.34
C CYS A 267 -18.03 -1.06 -3.68
N LYS A 268 -19.30 -1.40 -3.99
CA LYS A 268 -19.64 -2.12 -5.21
C LYS A 268 -19.42 -1.25 -6.44
N ASN A 269 -19.85 0.01 -6.39
CA ASN A 269 -19.59 0.97 -7.47
C ASN A 269 -18.08 1.12 -7.73
N THR A 270 -17.27 1.29 -6.67
CA THR A 270 -15.80 1.32 -6.81
C THR A 270 -15.23 0.04 -7.43
N MET A 271 -15.69 -1.13 -7.00
CA MET A 271 -15.24 -2.43 -7.52
C MET A 271 -15.58 -2.60 -9.00
N ASP A 272 -16.82 -2.30 -9.38
CA ASP A 272 -17.29 -2.43 -10.76
C ASP A 272 -16.49 -1.48 -11.70
N THR A 273 -16.24 -0.24 -11.25
CA THR A 273 -15.42 0.73 -11.99
C THR A 273 -13.98 0.28 -12.14
N ILE A 274 -13.34 -0.23 -11.08
CA ILE A 274 -11.96 -0.74 -11.17
C ILE A 274 -11.88 -1.91 -12.15
N LEU A 275 -12.85 -2.83 -12.13
CA LEU A 275 -12.86 -3.95 -13.07
C LEU A 275 -13.01 -3.47 -14.52
N GLN A 276 -13.81 -2.43 -14.76
CA GLN A 276 -13.89 -1.78 -16.07
C GLN A 276 -12.55 -1.13 -16.50
N GLU A 277 -11.86 -0.43 -15.60
CA GLU A 277 -10.54 0.18 -15.89
C GLU A 277 -9.47 -0.90 -16.19
N ILE A 278 -9.58 -2.07 -15.55
CA ILE A 278 -8.73 -3.22 -15.83
C ILE A 278 -9.00 -3.76 -17.25
N GLU A 279 -10.26 -3.92 -17.65
CA GLU A 279 -10.63 -4.34 -19.01
C GLU A 279 -10.12 -3.36 -20.08
N GLN A 280 -10.07 -2.06 -19.76
CA GLN A 280 -9.50 -1.03 -20.62
C GLN A 280 -7.96 -1.03 -20.65
N GLY A 281 -7.32 -1.93 -19.91
CA GLY A 281 -5.87 -2.09 -19.90
C GLY A 281 -5.12 -1.03 -19.07
N LYS A 282 -5.78 -0.30 -18.16
CA LYS A 282 -5.12 0.72 -17.32
C LYS A 282 -4.14 0.15 -16.29
N PHE A 283 -4.27 -1.14 -15.98
CA PHE A 283 -3.45 -1.85 -15.01
C PHE A 283 -2.51 -2.84 -15.70
N HIS A 284 -1.49 -2.32 -16.39
CA HIS A 284 -0.41 -3.13 -16.96
C HIS A 284 0.92 -3.03 -16.19
N ASN A 285 1.11 -1.94 -15.44
CA ASN A 285 2.30 -1.74 -14.61
C ASN A 285 2.24 -2.70 -13.39
N PRO A 286 3.26 -3.55 -13.15
CA PRO A 286 3.22 -4.55 -12.08
C PRO A 286 3.06 -3.93 -10.68
N MET A 287 3.52 -2.71 -10.46
CA MET A 287 3.36 -2.00 -9.19
C MET A 287 1.92 -1.51 -8.98
N SER A 288 1.25 -1.04 -10.04
CA SER A 288 -0.16 -0.65 -9.93
C SER A 288 -1.05 -1.87 -9.65
N ILE A 289 -0.74 -3.01 -10.29
CA ILE A 289 -1.40 -4.30 -10.00
C ILE A 289 -1.17 -4.70 -8.54
N ALA A 290 0.06 -4.59 -8.04
CA ALA A 290 0.40 -4.96 -6.67
C ALA A 290 -0.37 -4.15 -5.60
N GLN A 291 -0.80 -2.92 -5.90
CA GLN A 291 -1.56 -2.09 -4.97
C GLN A 291 -3.06 -2.38 -4.98
N ILE A 292 -3.62 -2.82 -6.11
CA ILE A 292 -5.06 -3.12 -6.24
C ILE A 292 -5.40 -4.59 -5.98
N LEU A 293 -4.49 -5.52 -6.31
CA LEU A 293 -4.73 -6.97 -6.22
C LEU A 293 -5.17 -7.43 -4.81
N PRO A 294 -4.58 -6.95 -3.69
CA PRO A 294 -5.07 -7.30 -2.36
C PRO A 294 -6.56 -6.99 -2.19
N SER A 295 -7.00 -5.78 -2.58
CA SER A 295 -8.40 -5.36 -2.48
C SER A 295 -9.32 -6.24 -3.34
N LEU A 296 -8.90 -6.60 -4.56
CA LEU A 296 -9.65 -7.50 -5.45
C LEU A 296 -9.79 -8.92 -4.86
N LYS A 297 -8.83 -9.36 -4.05
CA LYS A 297 -8.84 -10.64 -3.33
C LYS A 297 -9.43 -10.53 -1.91
N GLY A 298 -10.01 -9.38 -1.54
CA GLY A 298 -10.60 -9.17 -0.21
C GLY A 298 -9.56 -9.15 0.92
N LYS A 299 -8.34 -8.72 0.62
CA LYS A 299 -7.18 -8.65 1.53
C LYS A 299 -6.70 -7.21 1.66
N THR A 300 -5.93 -6.97 2.71
CA THR A 300 -5.20 -5.74 2.98
C THR A 300 -3.79 -6.05 3.44
N TYR A 301 -2.94 -5.04 3.55
CA TYR A 301 -1.64 -5.19 4.20
C TYR A 301 -1.73 -5.60 5.67
N LEU A 302 -2.88 -5.44 6.36
CA LEU A 302 -3.07 -5.98 7.72
C LEU A 302 -3.12 -7.51 7.76
N ASP A 303 -3.40 -8.16 6.62
CA ASP A 303 -3.48 -9.62 6.50
C ASP A 303 -2.11 -10.28 6.32
N VAL A 304 -1.03 -9.49 6.14
CA VAL A 304 0.35 -9.99 5.93
C VAL A 304 0.82 -10.99 7.00
N PRO A 305 0.62 -10.76 8.31
CA PRO A 305 1.04 -11.72 9.35
C PRO A 305 0.24 -13.03 9.34
N HIS A 306 -0.85 -13.10 8.60
CA HIS A 306 -1.76 -14.24 8.55
C HIS A 306 -1.61 -15.07 7.26
N VAL A 307 -0.64 -14.74 6.41
CA VAL A 307 -0.32 -15.54 5.22
C VAL A 307 0.15 -16.94 5.64
N ILE A 308 -0.44 -17.96 5.03
CA ILE A 308 -0.08 -19.35 5.25
C ILE A 308 0.94 -19.76 4.18
N CYS A 309 2.19 -19.95 4.58
CA CYS A 309 3.24 -20.45 3.69
C CYS A 309 3.16 -21.98 3.62
N SER A 310 2.29 -22.51 2.75
CA SER A 310 2.23 -23.93 2.42
C SER A 310 2.40 -24.12 0.91
N SER A 311 2.95 -25.26 0.50
CA SER A 311 3.30 -25.59 -0.89
C SER A 311 2.11 -26.01 -1.75
N ASP A 312 0.88 -25.77 -1.31
CA ASP A 312 -0.31 -26.27 -2.01
C ASP A 312 -0.55 -25.42 -3.26
N GLN A 313 -0.59 -26.12 -4.40
CA GLN A 313 -0.64 -25.53 -5.72
C GLN A 313 -2.00 -24.89 -5.97
N GLU A 314 -2.05 -23.57 -6.18
CA GLU A 314 -3.09 -23.02 -7.03
C GLU A 314 -2.68 -23.25 -8.50
N VAL A 315 -3.55 -23.91 -9.27
CA VAL A 315 -3.28 -24.20 -10.68
C VAL A 315 -3.25 -22.86 -11.43
N GLN A 316 -2.10 -22.56 -12.04
CA GLN A 316 -1.95 -21.37 -12.89
C GLN A 316 -3.03 -21.37 -13.98
N PRO A 317 -3.91 -20.36 -14.02
CA PRO A 317 -4.92 -20.25 -15.06
C PRO A 317 -4.27 -20.04 -16.42
N THR A 318 -4.82 -20.67 -17.46
CA THR A 318 -4.39 -20.39 -18.83
C THR A 318 -4.78 -18.95 -19.17
N LEU A 319 -3.79 -18.13 -19.54
CA LEU A 319 -4.04 -16.74 -19.95
C LEU A 319 -5.08 -16.71 -21.07
N PRO A 320 -6.20 -15.98 -20.91
CA PRO A 320 -7.03 -15.60 -22.04
C PRO A 320 -6.16 -14.81 -23.00
N ASN A 321 -6.11 -15.26 -24.25
CA ASN A 321 -5.43 -14.52 -25.30
C ASN A 321 -6.31 -13.31 -25.63
N TYR A 322 -6.13 -12.21 -24.89
CA TYR A 322 -6.81 -10.97 -25.23
C TYR A 322 -6.34 -10.56 -26.62
N PRO A 323 -7.25 -10.36 -27.59
CA PRO A 323 -6.85 -9.91 -28.90
C PRO A 323 -6.10 -8.60 -28.74
N SER A 324 -4.83 -8.58 -29.15
CA SER A 324 -4.11 -7.32 -29.33
C SER A 324 -4.98 -6.45 -30.24
N PRO A 325 -5.17 -5.16 -29.91
CA PRO A 325 -5.89 -4.25 -30.78
C PRO A 325 -5.37 -4.43 -32.21
N VAL A 326 -6.28 -4.65 -33.15
CA VAL A 326 -5.94 -4.74 -34.57
C VAL A 326 -5.10 -3.51 -34.90
N PRO A 327 -3.88 -3.65 -35.45
CA PRO A 327 -3.05 -2.50 -35.72
C PRO A 327 -3.79 -1.60 -36.71
N THR A 328 -4.37 -0.52 -36.20
CA THR A 328 -4.76 0.63 -37.00
C THR A 328 -3.51 1.04 -37.77
N SER A 329 -3.68 1.31 -39.07
CA SER A 329 -2.58 1.62 -39.98
C SER A 329 -1.58 2.56 -39.30
N PRO A 330 -0.27 2.26 -39.31
CA PRO A 330 0.71 2.99 -38.50
C PRO A 330 0.84 4.42 -39.00
N SER A 331 0.00 5.31 -38.47
CA SER A 331 0.15 6.74 -38.61
C SER A 331 1.19 7.22 -37.60
N ASN A 332 2.02 8.16 -38.04
CA ASN A 332 2.81 8.94 -37.09
C ASN A 332 1.90 9.97 -36.45
N ILE A 333 2.11 10.19 -35.15
CA ILE A 333 1.58 11.34 -34.43
C ILE A 333 2.71 12.34 -34.20
N THR A 334 2.36 13.61 -34.07
CA THR A 334 3.30 14.65 -33.63
C THR A 334 2.92 15.07 -32.22
N VAL A 335 3.89 15.05 -31.31
CA VAL A 335 3.78 15.52 -29.93
C VAL A 335 4.61 16.79 -29.79
N ILE A 336 4.04 17.81 -29.16
CA ILE A 336 4.73 19.06 -28.84
C ILE A 336 5.36 18.86 -27.47
N TYR A 337 6.69 18.79 -27.40
CA TYR A 337 7.41 18.51 -26.16
C TYR A 337 8.18 19.74 -25.68
N THR A 338 7.85 20.23 -24.49
CA THR A 338 8.50 21.36 -23.84
C THR A 338 9.27 20.90 -22.61
N ILE A 339 10.51 21.38 -22.46
CA ILE A 339 11.27 21.28 -21.21
C ILE A 339 11.38 22.68 -20.59
N ASN A 340 11.09 22.78 -19.29
CA ASN A 340 11.03 24.04 -18.58
C ASN A 340 11.74 23.96 -17.22
N ASN A 341 12.68 24.85 -16.98
CA ASN A 341 13.27 25.11 -15.66
C ASN A 341 13.10 26.59 -15.32
N GLN A 342 12.28 26.86 -14.30
CA GLN A 342 12.05 28.21 -13.77
C GLN A 342 12.53 28.39 -12.33
N LEU A 343 13.09 27.34 -11.70
CA LEU A 343 13.55 27.38 -10.32
C LEU A 343 14.84 28.19 -10.21
N ARG A 344 14.75 29.36 -9.58
CA ARG A 344 15.90 30.23 -9.33
C ARG A 344 16.82 29.61 -8.27
N GLY A 345 18.12 29.60 -8.54
CA GLY A 345 19.14 29.10 -7.60
C GLY A 345 19.56 27.65 -7.82
N VAL A 346 19.01 26.98 -8.84
CA VAL A 346 19.29 25.56 -9.16
C VAL A 346 19.75 25.39 -10.61
N GLU A 347 20.59 26.30 -11.13
CA GLU A 347 21.18 26.36 -12.50
C GLU A 347 20.44 27.25 -13.54
N LEU A 348 20.64 26.96 -14.83
CA LEU A 348 20.19 27.75 -16.00
C LEU A 348 18.67 27.66 -16.16
N LEU A 349 18.04 28.83 -16.28
CA LEU A 349 16.62 28.93 -16.65
C LEU A 349 16.45 28.68 -18.14
N PHE A 350 15.50 27.83 -18.50
CA PHE A 350 15.17 27.56 -19.91
C PHE A 350 13.71 27.18 -20.08
N ASN A 351 13.20 27.46 -21.27
CA ASN A 351 11.90 27.00 -21.75
C ASN A 351 12.06 26.75 -23.25
N VAL A 352 12.13 25.48 -23.63
CA VAL A 352 12.44 25.07 -25.01
C VAL A 352 11.45 24.02 -25.45
N THR A 353 10.95 24.17 -26.68
CA THR A 353 9.92 23.31 -27.25
C THR A 353 10.42 22.69 -28.55
N ILE A 354 10.04 21.44 -28.79
CA ILE A 354 10.34 20.71 -30.02
C ILE A 354 9.15 19.84 -30.44
N ASP A 355 8.91 19.78 -31.75
CA ASP A 355 7.94 18.85 -32.33
C ASP A 355 8.60 17.49 -32.55
N VAL A 356 8.02 16.44 -31.98
CA VAL A 356 8.52 15.07 -32.05
C VAL A 356 7.49 14.20 -32.75
N SER A 357 7.91 13.51 -33.81
CA SER A 357 7.02 12.59 -34.53
C SER A 357 7.35 11.15 -34.15
N VAL A 358 6.38 10.42 -33.65
CA VAL A 358 6.50 9.01 -33.22
C VAL A 358 5.35 8.18 -33.80
N LYS A 359 5.46 6.85 -33.77
CA LYS A 359 4.34 5.99 -34.19
C LYS A 359 3.19 6.11 -33.19
N THR A 360 1.96 6.07 -33.67
CA THR A 360 0.76 5.97 -32.81
C THR A 360 0.91 4.79 -31.85
N GLY A 361 0.59 4.99 -30.56
CA GLY A 361 0.75 3.96 -29.51
C GLY A 361 2.14 3.87 -28.89
N SER A 362 3.11 4.68 -29.33
CA SER A 362 4.40 4.79 -28.63
C SER A 362 4.21 5.46 -27.27
N VAL A 363 4.88 4.98 -26.24
CA VAL A 363 4.90 5.61 -24.91
C VAL A 363 5.71 6.91 -24.90
N LEU A 364 5.46 7.78 -23.93
CA LEU A 364 6.10 9.09 -23.77
C LEU A 364 7.64 8.99 -23.73
N LEU A 365 8.20 7.91 -23.17
CA LEU A 365 9.64 7.67 -23.18
C LEU A 365 10.23 7.68 -24.60
N VAL A 366 9.50 7.20 -25.61
CA VAL A 366 9.95 7.24 -27.02
C VAL A 366 10.00 8.68 -27.54
N VAL A 367 9.08 9.55 -27.10
CA VAL A 367 9.10 10.98 -27.43
C VAL A 367 10.35 11.63 -26.84
N LEU A 368 10.70 11.32 -25.59
CA LEU A 368 11.91 11.83 -24.94
C LEU A 368 13.19 11.35 -25.67
N GLN A 369 13.24 10.07 -26.05
CA GLN A 369 14.36 9.50 -26.81
C GLN A 369 14.54 10.16 -28.18
N GLU A 370 13.45 10.38 -28.91
CA GLU A 370 13.49 11.08 -30.20
C GLU A 370 13.83 12.56 -30.05
N ALA A 371 13.37 13.23 -29.00
CA ALA A 371 13.76 14.61 -28.69
C ALA A 371 15.26 14.73 -28.43
N GLN A 372 15.82 13.85 -27.59
CA GLN A 372 17.27 13.76 -27.32
C GLN A 372 18.06 13.50 -28.60
N ARG A 373 17.57 12.62 -29.49
CA ARG A 373 18.22 12.33 -30.77
C ARG A 373 18.24 13.55 -31.71
N LYS A 374 17.18 14.38 -31.69
CA LYS A 374 17.07 15.58 -32.52
C LYS A 374 17.88 16.76 -31.97
N SER A 375 17.99 16.90 -30.66
CA SER A 375 18.70 18.01 -30.03
C SER A 375 19.34 17.62 -28.70
N PRO A 376 20.64 17.92 -28.49
CA PRO A 376 21.34 17.59 -27.25
C PRO A 376 20.77 18.32 -26.02
N MET A 377 19.99 19.38 -26.22
CA MET A 377 19.32 20.12 -25.14
C MET A 377 18.22 19.30 -24.46
N PHE A 378 17.68 18.28 -25.14
CA PHE A 378 16.67 17.37 -24.59
C PHE A 378 17.28 16.07 -24.06
N LYS A 379 18.59 16.05 -23.81
CA LYS A 379 19.21 14.89 -23.16
C LYS A 379 18.60 14.66 -21.79
N PHE A 380 18.42 13.40 -21.43
CA PHE A 380 17.82 13.04 -20.15
C PHE A 380 18.45 11.76 -19.60
N GLU A 381 18.32 11.58 -18.30
CA GLU A 381 18.70 10.37 -17.58
C GLU A 381 17.49 9.79 -16.86
N THR A 382 17.53 8.48 -16.62
CA THR A 382 16.46 7.77 -15.92
C THR A 382 17.01 6.91 -14.80
N THR A 383 16.27 6.83 -13.72
CA THR A 383 16.53 5.92 -12.60
C THR A 383 15.42 4.88 -12.51
N MET A 384 15.78 3.61 -12.34
CA MET A 384 14.80 2.53 -12.17
C MET A 384 14.26 2.52 -10.75
N THR A 385 12.93 2.41 -10.59
CA THR A 385 12.23 2.34 -9.31
C THR A 385 11.23 1.19 -9.30
N SER A 386 10.57 0.96 -8.16
CA SER A 386 9.49 -0.02 -8.05
C SER A 386 8.33 0.25 -9.01
N TRP A 387 8.12 1.51 -9.41
CA TRP A 387 7.09 1.92 -10.38
C TRP A 387 7.59 1.93 -11.84
N GLY A 388 8.88 1.65 -12.08
CA GLY A 388 9.51 1.73 -13.39
C GLY A 388 10.47 2.91 -13.52
N LEU A 389 10.68 3.38 -14.75
CA LEU A 389 11.65 4.43 -15.06
C LEU A 389 11.13 5.81 -14.66
N VAL A 390 11.84 6.46 -13.75
CA VAL A 390 11.67 7.87 -13.40
C VAL A 390 12.70 8.68 -14.16
N VAL A 391 12.29 9.82 -14.75
CA VAL A 391 13.22 10.76 -15.37
C VAL A 391 13.91 11.55 -14.26
N SER A 392 15.17 11.23 -13.99
CA SER A 392 15.94 11.79 -12.88
C SER A 392 16.70 13.04 -13.26
N SER A 393 16.97 13.26 -14.55
CA SER A 393 17.63 14.47 -15.04
C SER A 393 17.17 14.82 -16.45
N ILE A 394 17.07 16.12 -16.76
CA ILE A 394 16.92 16.63 -18.13
C ILE A 394 17.86 17.82 -18.28
N ASN A 395 18.64 17.82 -19.37
CA ASN A 395 19.60 18.86 -19.69
C ASN A 395 20.58 19.15 -18.53
N ASP A 396 21.12 18.07 -17.95
CA ASP A 396 22.00 18.06 -16.77
C ASP A 396 21.38 18.52 -15.44
N ILE A 397 20.10 18.92 -15.41
CA ILE A 397 19.44 19.29 -14.16
C ILE A 397 18.84 18.04 -13.51
N ALA A 398 19.49 17.55 -12.46
CA ALA A 398 19.04 16.38 -11.73
C ALA A 398 18.02 16.71 -10.63
N GLU A 399 17.11 15.78 -10.36
CA GLU A 399 16.29 15.78 -9.15
C GLU A 399 17.15 15.74 -7.89
N ASN A 400 16.63 16.28 -6.79
CA ASN A 400 17.36 16.34 -5.53
C ASN A 400 16.41 16.25 -4.33
N VAL A 401 16.51 15.15 -3.60
CA VAL A 401 15.66 14.86 -2.44
C VAL A 401 15.88 15.87 -1.30
N ASN A 402 17.10 16.39 -1.12
CA ASN A 402 17.41 17.38 -0.08
C ASN A 402 16.79 18.75 -0.41
N HIS A 403 16.70 19.09 -1.70
CA HIS A 403 16.06 20.32 -2.17
C HIS A 403 14.58 20.13 -2.52
N LYS A 404 14.08 18.89 -2.41
CA LYS A 404 12.75 18.46 -2.83
C LYS A 404 12.40 18.86 -4.26
N THR A 405 13.37 18.75 -5.17
CA THR A 405 13.20 19.11 -6.58
C THR A 405 13.06 17.86 -7.45
N TYR A 406 12.20 17.92 -8.47
CA TYR A 406 11.94 16.81 -9.40
C TYR A 406 11.42 17.31 -10.75
N TRP A 407 11.34 16.40 -11.73
CA TRP A 407 10.73 16.65 -13.03
C TRP A 407 9.27 16.20 -13.08
N GLN A 408 8.35 17.18 -13.10
CA GLN A 408 6.92 16.94 -13.24
C GLN A 408 6.51 16.94 -14.71
N PHE A 409 5.81 15.90 -15.16
CA PHE A 409 5.25 15.84 -16.51
C PHE A 409 3.78 16.25 -16.51
N LEU A 410 3.39 17.05 -17.49
CA LEU A 410 2.04 17.57 -17.64
C LEU A 410 1.56 17.43 -19.09
N SER A 411 0.27 17.17 -19.26
CA SER A 411 -0.45 17.41 -20.53
C SER A 411 -1.16 18.76 -20.42
N GLY A 412 -0.65 19.75 -21.17
CA GLY A 412 -1.02 21.15 -20.97
C GLY A 412 -0.66 21.63 -19.56
N GLN A 413 -1.68 21.85 -18.72
CA GLN A 413 -1.52 22.29 -17.33
C GLN A 413 -1.84 21.19 -16.31
N THR A 414 -2.24 20.00 -16.77
CA THR A 414 -2.68 18.90 -15.92
C THR A 414 -1.52 17.93 -15.71
N PRO A 415 -1.09 17.67 -14.47
CA PRO A 415 -0.07 16.66 -14.19
C PRO A 415 -0.49 15.27 -14.70
N LEU A 416 0.44 14.54 -15.29
CA LEU A 416 0.20 13.16 -15.70
C LEU A 416 0.06 12.25 -14.47
N ASN A 417 -0.75 11.21 -14.61
CA ASN A 417 -0.96 10.18 -13.60
C ASN A 417 -0.18 8.87 -13.89
N GLU A 418 0.61 8.83 -14.95
CA GLU A 418 1.41 7.67 -15.37
C GLU A 418 2.87 8.09 -15.61
N GLY A 419 3.79 7.14 -15.45
CA GLY A 419 5.21 7.36 -15.76
C GLY A 419 5.47 7.43 -17.26
N VAL A 420 6.63 7.97 -17.65
CA VAL A 420 6.98 8.13 -19.08
C VAL A 420 7.04 6.80 -19.84
N ALA A 421 7.30 5.68 -19.14
CA ALA A 421 7.34 4.35 -19.72
C ALA A 421 5.96 3.71 -19.96
N ASP A 422 4.90 4.31 -19.39
CA ASP A 422 3.54 3.78 -19.43
C ASP A 422 2.59 4.72 -20.20
N TYR A 423 2.74 6.03 -20.03
CA TYR A 423 1.87 7.03 -20.64
C TYR A 423 1.94 7.01 -22.17
N ILE A 424 0.78 6.94 -22.84
CA ILE A 424 0.67 6.96 -24.30
C ILE A 424 0.11 8.31 -24.75
N PRO A 425 0.94 9.22 -25.31
CA PRO A 425 0.47 10.50 -25.80
C PRO A 425 -0.38 10.39 -27.06
N PHE A 426 -1.25 11.38 -27.27
CA PHE A 426 -2.10 11.50 -28.47
C PHE A 426 -1.58 12.55 -29.47
N ASN A 427 -2.14 12.57 -30.68
CA ASN A 427 -1.69 13.47 -31.73
C ASN A 427 -1.94 14.94 -31.38
N GLN A 428 -0.92 15.77 -31.58
CA GLN A 428 -0.87 17.20 -31.23
C GLN A 428 -0.99 17.48 -29.73
N GLU A 429 -0.72 16.48 -28.89
CA GLU A 429 -0.66 16.69 -27.46
C GLU A 429 0.55 17.56 -27.08
N HIS A 430 0.35 18.48 -26.14
CA HIS A 430 1.41 19.31 -25.58
C HIS A 430 1.87 18.77 -24.24
N ILE A 431 3.00 18.08 -24.25
CA ILE A 431 3.66 17.57 -23.04
C ILE A 431 4.71 18.55 -22.55
N THR A 432 4.63 18.89 -21.27
CA THR A 432 5.64 19.72 -20.60
C THR A 432 6.34 18.90 -19.51
N ALA A 433 7.67 18.86 -19.53
CA ALA A 433 8.49 18.47 -18.39
C ALA A 433 8.92 19.75 -17.65
N ASN A 434 8.42 19.93 -16.42
CA ASN A 434 8.65 21.10 -15.60
C ASN A 434 9.52 20.74 -14.38
N PHE A 435 10.65 21.40 -14.21
CA PHE A 435 11.48 21.24 -13.01
C PHE A 435 10.85 22.06 -11.87
N THR A 436 10.39 21.37 -10.83
CA THR A 436 9.57 21.96 -9.75
C THR A 436 9.89 21.32 -8.39
N GLN A 437 9.18 21.75 -7.34
CA GLN A 437 9.34 21.26 -5.98
C GLN A 437 8.11 20.53 -5.42
N TYR A 438 8.36 19.75 -4.37
CA TYR A 438 7.39 19.14 -3.45
C TYR A 438 7.93 19.28 -2.00
#